data_AF-A0A1P8UFS2-F1
#
_entry.id   AF-A0A1P8UFS2-F1
#
_cell.length_a   1.000
_cell.length_b   1.000
_cell.length_c   1.000
_cell.angle_alpha   90.00
_cell.angle_beta   90.00
_cell.angle_gamma   90.00
#
_symmetry.space_group_name_H-M   'P 1'
#
loop_
_entity.id
_entity.type
_entity.pdbx_description
1 polymer ?
#
loop_
_entity_poly.entity_id
_entity_poly.type
_entity_poly.pdbx_seq_one_letter_code
_entity_poly.pdbx_strand_id
1 'polypeptide(L)'
;MFREATIRLPGEARTTNQIHKAVWAALGVPEKAERDFLYINIGDGETLVRGKDLPTEHSLPVRQFVAGQRVAVLLLVRAVTRGKRERLVDQDQLKDWLDGRMPGFGDIAIHRADTVKSEIKRHPVWAWHLHFDATITDAAAAEETMGRGVGRSKAFGFGMPVVVPVNALESEAA
;
A
#
# COMPACT_ATOMS: atom_id res chain seq x y z
N MET A 1 6.52 7.25 14.52
CA MET A 1 5.52 6.17 14.45
C MET A 1 4.54 6.52 13.35
N PHE A 2 4.22 5.59 12.45
CA PHE A 2 3.21 5.84 11.41
C PHE A 2 1.80 5.78 11.99
N ARG A 3 0.90 6.53 11.36
CA ARG A 3 -0.53 6.56 11.68
C ARG A 3 -1.34 6.28 10.42
N GLU A 4 -2.53 5.78 10.60
CA GLU A 4 -3.52 5.51 9.55
C GLU A 4 -4.80 6.29 9.80
N ALA A 5 -5.37 6.84 8.74
CA ALA A 5 -6.67 7.51 8.76
C ALA A 5 -7.47 7.07 7.54
N THR A 6 -8.77 6.86 7.73
CA THR A 6 -9.71 6.75 6.62
C THR A 6 -10.29 8.13 6.36
N ILE A 7 -10.17 8.61 5.13
CA ILE A 7 -10.77 9.86 4.68
C ILE A 7 -11.79 9.58 3.60
N ARG A 8 -12.88 10.36 3.60
CA ARG A 8 -13.86 10.33 2.52
C ARG A 8 -13.52 11.42 1.52
N LEU A 9 -13.23 11.02 0.29
CA LEU A 9 -12.96 11.95 -0.79
C LEU A 9 -14.28 12.45 -1.41
N PRO A 10 -14.29 13.66 -1.97
CA PRO A 10 -15.42 14.14 -2.76
C PRO A 10 -15.72 13.18 -3.92
N GLY A 11 -17.00 12.90 -4.19
CA GLY A 11 -17.43 11.93 -5.22
C GLY A 11 -17.01 12.26 -6.67
N GLU A 12 -16.45 13.46 -6.89
CA GLU A 12 -15.92 13.91 -8.18
C GLU A 12 -14.46 13.47 -8.42
N ALA A 13 -13.76 12.98 -7.39
CA ALA A 13 -12.38 12.51 -7.52
C ALA A 13 -12.32 11.13 -8.20
N ARG A 14 -12.38 11.10 -9.54
CA ARG A 14 -12.45 9.86 -10.34
C ARG A 14 -11.11 9.41 -10.90
N THR A 15 -10.18 10.34 -11.10
CA THR A 15 -8.85 10.04 -11.63
C THR A 15 -7.82 9.99 -10.51
N THR A 16 -6.75 9.22 -10.73
CA THR A 16 -5.67 9.08 -9.76
C THR A 16 -5.03 10.42 -9.37
N ASN A 17 -5.02 11.40 -10.29
CA ASN A 17 -4.53 12.75 -10.03
C ASN A 17 -5.52 13.60 -9.21
N GLN A 18 -6.83 13.45 -9.43
CA GLN A 18 -7.84 14.11 -8.60
C GLN A 18 -7.83 13.54 -7.18
N ILE A 19 -7.74 12.21 -7.05
CA ILE A 19 -7.60 11.51 -5.76
C ILE A 19 -6.35 12.02 -5.03
N HIS A 20 -5.20 12.06 -5.72
CA HIS A 20 -3.96 12.60 -5.13
C HIS A 20 -4.16 14.00 -4.53
N LYS A 21 -4.72 14.92 -5.30
CA LYS A 21 -5.00 16.29 -4.85
C LYS A 21 -6.02 16.35 -3.72
N ALA A 22 -7.05 15.51 -3.76
CA ALA A 22 -8.06 15.44 -2.73
C ALA A 22 -7.48 14.94 -1.40
N VAL A 23 -6.55 13.96 -1.43
CA VAL A 23 -5.83 13.51 -0.23
C VAL A 23 -4.99 14.64 0.35
N TRP A 24 -4.19 15.34 -0.46
CA TRP A 24 -3.42 16.51 0.02
C TRP A 24 -4.31 17.57 0.69
N ALA A 25 -5.43 17.92 0.04
CA ALA A 25 -6.37 18.88 0.58
C ALA A 25 -7.00 18.40 1.89
N ALA A 26 -7.38 17.13 1.99
CA ALA A 26 -7.96 16.54 3.20
C ALA A 26 -6.97 16.48 4.37
N LEU A 27 -5.67 16.33 4.10
CA LEU A 27 -4.63 16.36 5.12
C LEU A 27 -4.22 17.78 5.53
N GLY A 28 -4.72 18.81 4.84
CA GLY A 28 -4.34 20.20 5.10
C GLY A 28 -2.87 20.52 4.79
N VAL A 29 -2.19 19.65 4.03
CA VAL A 29 -0.76 19.82 3.70
C VAL A 29 -0.63 20.45 2.30
N PRO A 30 0.24 21.45 2.09
CA PRO A 30 0.45 22.02 0.76
C PRO A 30 0.97 20.98 -0.24
N GLU A 31 0.40 20.91 -1.45
CA GLU A 31 0.77 19.95 -2.52
C GLU A 31 2.26 20.02 -2.94
N LYS A 32 2.97 21.09 -2.58
CA LYS A 32 4.41 21.29 -2.85
C LYS A 32 5.33 20.82 -1.71
N ALA A 33 4.78 20.39 -0.58
CA ALA A 33 5.58 19.83 0.51
C ALA A 33 6.18 18.48 0.11
N GLU A 34 7.22 18.05 0.83
CA GLU A 34 7.70 16.68 0.69
C GLU A 34 6.58 15.72 1.08
N ARG A 35 6.29 14.76 0.20
CA ARG A 35 5.22 13.80 0.44
C ARG A 35 5.71 12.70 1.37
N ASP A 36 5.21 12.71 2.60
CA ASP A 36 5.55 11.76 3.66
C ASP A 36 4.46 10.68 3.88
N PHE A 37 3.41 10.68 3.04
CA PHE A 37 2.29 9.74 3.15
C PHE A 37 2.10 8.80 1.94
N LEU A 38 1.44 7.68 2.21
CA LEU A 38 0.91 6.70 1.27
C LEU A 38 -0.61 6.67 1.36
N TYR A 39 -1.28 6.16 0.34
CA TYR A 39 -2.71 5.95 0.39
C TYR A 39 -3.15 4.83 -0.55
N ILE A 40 -4.33 4.26 -0.32
CA ILE A 40 -5.03 3.35 -1.23
C ILE A 40 -6.53 3.65 -1.16
N ASN A 41 -7.23 3.55 -2.29
CA ASN A 41 -8.69 3.60 -2.30
C ASN A 41 -9.24 2.24 -1.88
N ILE A 42 -10.14 2.25 -0.90
CA ILE A 42 -10.73 1.03 -0.34
C ILE A 42 -12.17 0.78 -0.81
N GLY A 43 -12.75 1.70 -1.58
CA GLY A 43 -14.11 1.61 -2.12
C GLY A 43 -14.97 2.80 -1.73
N ASP A 44 -16.13 2.99 -2.36
CA ASP A 44 -17.18 3.95 -1.93
C ASP A 44 -16.76 5.42 -1.67
N GLY A 45 -15.68 5.85 -2.32
CA GLY A 45 -15.09 7.17 -2.11
C GLY A 45 -14.23 7.28 -0.85
N GLU A 46 -13.97 6.18 -0.17
CA GLU A 46 -13.07 6.07 0.98
C GLU A 46 -11.64 5.76 0.56
N THR A 47 -10.72 6.44 1.23
CA THR A 47 -9.28 6.30 1.03
C THR A 47 -8.62 6.08 2.38
N LEU A 48 -7.90 4.97 2.52
CA LEU A 48 -7.00 4.76 3.64
C LEU A 48 -5.70 5.49 3.36
N VAL A 49 -5.24 6.29 4.30
CA VAL A 49 -4.01 7.09 4.23
C VAL A 49 -3.09 6.67 5.37
N ARG A 50 -1.79 6.55 5.09
CA ARG A 50 -0.75 6.28 6.08
C ARG A 50 0.35 7.33 6.00
N GLY A 51 0.71 7.93 7.13
CA GLY A 51 1.77 8.96 7.20
C GLY A 51 2.32 9.11 8.61
N LYS A 52 3.42 9.85 8.78
CA LYS A 52 3.96 10.16 10.12
C LYS A 52 3.25 11.35 10.75
N ASP A 53 2.91 12.33 9.92
CA ASP A 53 2.41 13.62 10.38
C ASP A 53 0.88 13.74 10.23
N LEU A 54 0.15 12.62 10.30
CA LEU A 54 -1.31 12.64 10.26
C LEU A 54 -1.90 13.20 11.58
N PRO A 55 -2.99 14.00 11.53
CA PRO A 55 -3.64 14.54 12.72
C PRO A 55 -4.06 13.43 13.70
N THR A 56 -3.65 13.54 14.97
CA THR A 56 -3.85 12.48 15.97
C THR A 56 -5.32 12.22 16.29
N GLU A 57 -6.16 13.24 16.19
CA GLU A 57 -7.60 13.21 16.47
C GLU A 57 -8.43 12.45 15.42
N HIS A 58 -7.86 12.21 14.24
CA HIS A 58 -8.53 11.56 13.10
C HIS A 58 -7.76 10.35 12.57
N SER A 59 -6.78 9.87 13.32
CA SER A 59 -5.94 8.76 12.90
C SER A 59 -5.62 7.83 14.05
N LEU A 60 -5.36 6.57 13.73
CA LEU A 60 -4.92 5.54 14.67
C LEU A 60 -3.45 5.24 14.44
N PRO A 61 -2.67 4.92 15.49
CA PRO A 61 -1.31 4.43 15.30
C PRO A 61 -1.36 3.11 14.50
N VAL A 62 -0.43 2.94 13.56
CA VAL A 62 -0.25 1.66 12.87
C VAL A 62 0.10 0.61 13.92
N ARG A 63 -0.58 -0.54 13.87
CA ARG A 63 -0.33 -1.64 14.80
C ARG A 63 1.14 -2.04 14.76
N GLN A 64 1.75 -2.21 15.94
CA GLN A 64 3.12 -2.71 16.04
C GLN A 64 3.19 -4.16 15.61
N PHE A 65 4.20 -4.48 14.81
CA PHE A 65 4.47 -5.84 14.39
C PHE A 65 5.23 -6.62 15.46
N VAL A 66 5.01 -7.93 15.47
CA VAL A 66 5.74 -8.87 16.32
C VAL A 66 6.41 -9.90 15.40
N ALA A 67 7.70 -10.16 15.61
CA ALA A 67 8.40 -11.20 14.86
C ALA A 67 7.73 -12.57 15.07
N GLY A 68 7.63 -13.37 14.00
CA GLY A 68 6.88 -14.62 13.96
C GLY A 68 5.37 -14.46 13.74
N GLN A 69 4.83 -13.24 13.74
CA GLN A 69 3.42 -13.00 13.47
C GLN A 69 3.07 -13.32 12.00
N ARG A 70 2.04 -14.14 11.79
CA ARG A 70 1.46 -14.34 10.46
C ARG A 70 0.46 -13.23 10.13
N VAL A 71 0.54 -12.72 8.91
CA VAL A 71 -0.30 -11.64 8.41
C VAL A 71 -0.79 -11.94 6.99
N ALA A 72 -2.01 -11.52 6.70
CA ALA A 72 -2.52 -11.38 5.35
C ALA A 72 -2.21 -9.96 4.85
N VAL A 73 -1.84 -9.83 3.59
CA VAL A 73 -1.44 -8.56 2.98
C VAL A 73 -2.20 -8.34 1.68
N LEU A 74 -2.83 -7.17 1.57
CA LEU A 74 -3.33 -6.64 0.30
C LEU A 74 -2.37 -5.57 -0.21
N LEU A 75 -2.00 -5.67 -1.49
CA LEU A 75 -1.05 -4.75 -2.10
C LEU A 75 -1.40 -4.47 -3.56
N LEU A 76 -1.78 -3.23 -3.85
CA LEU A 76 -1.83 -2.70 -5.21
C LEU A 76 -0.46 -2.11 -5.57
N VAL A 77 0.34 -2.77 -6.40
CA VAL A 77 1.74 -2.39 -6.64
C VAL A 77 2.11 -2.36 -8.12
N ARG A 78 2.88 -1.34 -8.49
CA ARG A 78 3.58 -1.31 -9.77
C ARG A 78 4.94 -1.99 -9.64
N ALA A 79 4.94 -3.33 -9.67
CA ALA A 79 6.14 -4.14 -9.63
C ALA A 79 6.78 -4.18 -11.03
N VAL A 80 7.90 -3.51 -11.21
CA VAL A 80 8.56 -3.36 -12.53
C VAL A 80 10.03 -3.74 -12.47
N THR A 81 10.52 -4.31 -13.56
CA THR A 81 11.95 -4.52 -13.80
C THR A 81 12.56 -3.28 -14.46
N ARG A 82 13.83 -2.98 -14.13
CA ARG A 82 14.58 -1.89 -14.77
C ARG A 82 15.33 -2.45 -15.97
N GLY A 83 15.15 -1.81 -17.12
CA GLY A 83 15.85 -2.11 -18.36
C GLY A 83 15.70 -0.95 -19.34
N LYS A 84 15.95 -1.19 -20.63
CA LYS A 84 15.74 -0.18 -21.69
C LYS A 84 14.30 0.34 -21.76
N ARG A 85 13.34 -0.50 -21.35
CA ARG A 85 11.93 -0.14 -21.14
C ARG A 85 11.48 -0.78 -19.83
N GLU A 86 10.74 -0.02 -19.01
CA GLU A 86 10.09 -0.60 -17.84
C GLU A 86 9.05 -1.63 -18.28
N ARG A 87 9.09 -2.81 -17.66
CA ARG A 87 8.09 -3.86 -17.84
C ARG A 87 7.58 -4.29 -16.49
N LEU A 88 6.32 -4.69 -16.45
CA LEU A 88 5.78 -5.34 -15.27
C LEU A 88 6.59 -6.62 -14.99
N VAL A 89 6.83 -6.92 -13.73
CA VAL A 89 7.42 -8.19 -13.31
C VAL A 89 6.46 -9.31 -13.68
N ASP A 90 7.00 -10.40 -14.25
CA ASP A 90 6.21 -11.57 -14.62
C ASP A 90 5.66 -12.26 -13.36
N GLN A 91 4.51 -12.93 -13.47
CA GLN A 91 3.79 -13.45 -12.30
C GLN A 91 4.61 -14.46 -11.50
N ASP A 92 5.37 -15.32 -12.18
CA ASP A 92 6.28 -16.32 -11.58
C ASP A 92 7.48 -15.70 -10.86
N GLN A 93 7.83 -14.44 -11.19
CA GLN A 93 8.90 -13.68 -10.56
C GLN A 93 8.42 -12.79 -9.41
N LEU A 94 7.11 -12.70 -9.17
CA LEU A 94 6.57 -11.78 -8.16
C LEU A 94 7.05 -12.08 -6.76
N LYS A 95 7.16 -13.36 -6.40
CA LYS A 95 7.63 -13.75 -5.07
C LYS A 95 9.06 -13.24 -4.82
N ASP A 96 9.99 -13.56 -5.71
CA ASP A 96 11.39 -13.12 -5.60
C ASP A 96 11.50 -11.58 -5.61
N TRP A 97 10.65 -10.91 -6.40
CA TRP A 97 10.59 -9.46 -6.41
C TRP A 97 10.10 -8.89 -5.08
N LEU A 98 9.08 -9.50 -4.45
CA LEU A 98 8.57 -9.08 -3.13
C LEU A 98 9.61 -9.33 -2.04
N ASP A 99 10.27 -10.48 -2.03
CA ASP A 99 11.32 -10.83 -1.06
C ASP A 99 12.44 -9.76 -1.07
N GLY A 100 12.81 -9.26 -2.24
CA GLY A 100 13.80 -8.18 -2.36
C GLY A 100 13.28 -6.76 -2.06
N ARG A 101 11.98 -6.58 -1.81
CA ARG A 101 11.32 -5.26 -1.68
C ARG A 101 10.54 -5.07 -0.39
N MET A 102 10.31 -6.13 0.37
CA MET A 102 9.56 -6.11 1.62
C MET A 102 10.43 -6.64 2.78
N PRO A 103 11.54 -5.96 3.13
CA PRO A 103 12.31 -6.35 4.29
C PRO A 103 11.43 -6.37 5.55
N GLY A 104 11.67 -7.35 6.42
CA GLY A 104 10.84 -7.64 7.59
C GLY A 104 9.62 -8.54 7.32
N PHE A 105 9.38 -8.92 6.07
CA PHE A 105 8.40 -9.93 5.67
C PHE A 105 9.13 -11.16 5.10
N GLY A 106 8.65 -12.35 5.42
CA GLY A 106 9.15 -13.63 4.92
C GLY A 106 8.01 -14.61 4.67
N ASP A 107 8.34 -15.82 4.21
CA ASP A 107 7.37 -16.88 3.88
C ASP A 107 6.21 -16.41 3.00
N ILE A 108 6.49 -15.52 2.05
CA ILE A 108 5.47 -14.89 1.20
C ILE A 108 4.78 -15.97 0.35
N ALA A 109 3.48 -16.12 0.55
CA ALA A 109 2.61 -17.05 -0.17
C ALA A 109 1.51 -16.28 -0.91
N ILE A 110 1.66 -16.13 -2.23
CA ILE A 110 0.72 -15.37 -3.07
C ILE A 110 -0.50 -16.24 -3.39
N HIS A 111 -1.66 -15.82 -2.91
CA HIS A 111 -2.94 -16.50 -3.15
C HIS A 111 -3.66 -15.95 -4.39
N ARG A 112 -3.49 -14.65 -4.64
CA ARG A 112 -4.11 -13.94 -5.78
C ARG A 112 -3.15 -12.92 -6.36
N ALA A 113 -3.06 -12.91 -7.69
CA ALA A 113 -2.29 -11.92 -8.43
C ALA A 113 -3.03 -11.53 -9.70
N ASP A 114 -3.78 -10.43 -9.64
CA ASP A 114 -4.48 -9.91 -10.80
C ASP A 114 -3.73 -8.73 -11.39
N THR A 115 -3.62 -8.68 -12.71
CA THR A 115 -3.16 -7.45 -13.37
C THR A 115 -4.32 -6.47 -13.47
N VAL A 116 -4.11 -5.25 -12.99
CA VAL A 116 -5.07 -4.15 -13.10
C VAL A 116 -4.51 -3.04 -13.98
N LYS A 117 -5.39 -2.45 -14.79
CA LYS A 117 -5.09 -1.27 -15.59
C LYS A 117 -5.57 -0.03 -14.85
N SER A 118 -4.68 0.92 -14.62
CA SER A 118 -4.97 2.23 -14.06
C SER A 118 -4.54 3.33 -15.03
N GLU A 119 -4.98 4.57 -14.80
CA GLU A 119 -4.59 5.74 -15.58
C GLU A 119 -3.84 6.74 -14.72
N ILE A 120 -2.63 7.09 -15.15
CA ILE A 120 -1.79 8.11 -14.53
C ILE A 120 -1.59 9.25 -15.52
N LYS A 121 -2.21 10.41 -15.26
CA LYS A 121 -2.07 11.62 -16.11
C LYS A 121 -2.27 11.33 -17.61
N ARG A 122 -3.30 10.56 -17.98
CA ARG A 122 -3.62 10.10 -19.36
C ARG A 122 -2.78 8.95 -19.92
N HIS A 123 -1.84 8.41 -19.14
CA HIS A 123 -1.07 7.24 -19.55
C HIS A 123 -1.61 5.98 -18.87
N PRO A 124 -1.96 4.93 -19.62
CA PRO A 124 -2.33 3.66 -19.03
C PRO A 124 -1.11 3.05 -18.35
N VAL A 125 -1.30 2.60 -17.12
CA VAL A 125 -0.28 1.94 -16.31
C VAL A 125 -0.84 0.64 -15.79
N TRP A 126 -0.09 -0.44 -15.99
CA TRP A 126 -0.40 -1.75 -15.45
C TRP A 126 0.25 -1.91 -14.07
N ALA A 127 -0.48 -2.56 -13.17
CA ALA A 127 -0.04 -2.89 -11.83
C ALA A 127 -0.57 -4.26 -11.43
N TRP A 128 -0.03 -4.82 -10.36
CA TRP A 128 -0.53 -6.02 -9.74
C TRP A 128 -1.41 -5.67 -8.54
N HIS A 129 -2.55 -6.34 -8.43
CA HIS A 129 -3.34 -6.40 -7.22
C HIS A 129 -3.08 -7.76 -6.58
N LEU A 130 -2.32 -7.75 -5.48
CA LEU A 130 -1.79 -8.93 -4.82
C LEU A 130 -2.50 -9.16 -3.50
N HIS A 131 -2.87 -10.42 -3.25
CA HIS A 131 -3.33 -10.91 -1.95
C HIS A 131 -2.41 -12.06 -1.57
N PHE A 132 -1.73 -11.95 -0.44
CA PHE A 132 -0.74 -12.93 -0.01
C PHE A 132 -0.63 -13.00 1.51
N ASP A 133 -0.21 -14.14 2.02
CA ASP A 133 0.22 -14.26 3.41
C ASP A 133 1.73 -14.06 3.53
N ALA A 134 2.15 -13.58 4.70
CA ALA A 134 3.55 -13.47 5.06
C ALA A 134 3.74 -13.68 6.57
N THR A 135 4.98 -13.99 6.96
CA THR A 135 5.45 -13.98 8.34
C THR A 135 6.26 -12.71 8.57
N ILE A 136 6.01 -11.98 9.66
CA ILE A 136 6.90 -10.89 10.07
C ILE A 136 8.22 -11.50 10.56
N THR A 137 9.31 -11.25 9.87
CA THR A 137 10.66 -11.74 10.23
C THR A 137 11.45 -10.73 11.06
N ASP A 138 11.23 -9.44 10.83
CA ASP A 138 11.82 -8.33 11.58
C ASP A 138 10.77 -7.22 11.67
N ALA A 139 10.34 -6.91 12.90
CA ALA A 139 9.27 -5.94 13.15
C ALA A 139 9.65 -4.50 12.74
N ALA A 140 10.91 -4.10 12.97
CA ALA A 140 11.37 -2.74 12.65
C ALA A 140 11.50 -2.55 11.14
N ALA A 141 12.07 -3.54 10.45
CA ALA A 141 12.14 -3.54 8.98
C ALA A 141 10.75 -3.59 8.34
N ALA A 142 9.81 -4.35 8.92
CA ALA A 142 8.42 -4.38 8.46
C ALA A 142 7.72 -3.02 8.64
N GLU A 143 7.93 -2.34 9.77
CA GLU A 143 7.41 -0.99 10.01
C GLU A 143 7.98 0.01 8.97
N GLU A 144 9.27 -0.07 8.68
CA GLU A 144 9.91 0.76 7.66
C GLU A 144 9.33 0.49 6.26
N THR A 145 9.11 -0.78 5.91
CA THR A 145 8.46 -1.19 4.66
C THR A 145 7.04 -0.62 4.57
N MET A 146 6.26 -0.71 5.65
CA MET A 146 4.90 -0.16 5.71
C MET A 146 4.87 1.35 5.52
N GLY A 147 5.86 2.05 6.07
CA GLY A 147 5.98 3.50 5.98
C GLY A 147 6.45 4.01 4.62
N ARG A 148 7.44 3.34 4.02
CA ARG A 148 8.00 3.73 2.72
C ARG A 148 7.15 3.26 1.55
N GLY A 149 6.40 2.19 1.74
CA GLY A 149 5.66 1.50 0.71
C GLY A 149 6.56 0.75 -0.29
N VAL A 150 5.93 -0.05 -1.12
CA VAL A 150 6.57 -1.03 -2.00
C VAL A 150 6.43 -0.60 -3.47
N GLY A 151 7.51 -0.69 -4.24
CA GLY A 151 7.48 -0.45 -5.70
C GLY A 151 7.43 1.03 -6.13
N ARG A 152 6.87 1.25 -7.33
CA ARG A 152 6.85 2.56 -8.03
C ARG A 152 5.47 3.23 -7.95
N SER A 153 5.41 4.47 -8.42
CA SER A 153 4.16 5.23 -8.61
C SER A 153 3.36 5.47 -7.33
N LYS A 154 4.03 5.54 -6.17
CA LYS A 154 3.38 5.70 -4.87
C LYS A 154 2.50 6.94 -4.75
N ALA A 155 2.83 8.02 -5.49
CA ALA A 155 2.02 9.23 -5.57
C ALA A 155 0.63 9.00 -6.19
N PHE A 156 0.36 7.81 -6.69
CA PHE A 156 -0.84 7.46 -7.43
C PHE A 156 -1.62 6.32 -6.78
N GLY A 157 -1.51 6.16 -5.45
CA GLY A 157 -2.24 5.14 -4.70
C GLY A 157 -1.67 3.73 -4.79
N PHE A 158 -0.46 3.57 -5.34
CA PHE A 158 0.24 2.28 -5.41
C PHE A 158 1.19 2.11 -4.23
N GLY A 159 1.48 0.86 -3.89
CA GLY A 159 2.60 0.49 -3.04
C GLY A 159 2.33 0.65 -1.55
N MET A 160 1.10 0.93 -1.12
CA MET A 160 0.75 0.88 0.30
C MET A 160 0.30 -0.54 0.65
N PRO A 161 1.07 -1.32 1.44
CA PRO A 161 0.60 -2.62 1.91
C PRO A 161 -0.46 -2.40 2.98
N VAL A 162 -1.59 -3.11 2.90
CA VAL A 162 -2.61 -3.19 3.95
C VAL A 162 -2.44 -4.55 4.62
N VAL A 163 -2.21 -4.56 5.92
CA VAL A 163 -1.78 -5.75 6.66
C VAL A 163 -2.78 -6.08 7.76
N VAL A 164 -3.26 -7.32 7.78
CA VAL A 164 -4.22 -7.82 8.77
C VAL A 164 -3.64 -9.09 9.41
N PRO A 165 -3.61 -9.21 10.76
CA PRO A 165 -3.19 -10.45 11.41
C PRO A 165 -4.10 -11.62 11.05
N VAL A 166 -3.54 -12.77 10.72
CA VAL A 166 -4.35 -13.96 10.33
C VAL A 166 -5.25 -14.42 11.49
N ASN A 167 -4.75 -14.38 12.72
CA ASN A 167 -5.53 -14.77 13.91
C ASN A 167 -6.76 -13.87 14.15
N ALA A 168 -6.81 -12.66 13.59
CA ALA A 168 -7.97 -11.78 13.71
C ALA A 168 -9.11 -12.20 12.77
N LEU A 169 -8.79 -12.89 11.66
CA LEU A 169 -9.78 -13.36 10.69
C LEU A 169 -10.50 -14.63 11.17
N GLU A 170 -9.81 -15.48 11.95
CA GLU A 170 -10.39 -16.71 12.50
C GLU A 170 -11.37 -16.43 13.66
N SER A 171 -11.18 -15.33 14.40
CA SER A 171 -12.06 -14.94 15.51
C SER A 171 -13.39 -14.30 15.10
N GLU A 172 -13.53 -13.86 13.84
CA GLU A 172 -14.80 -13.31 13.31
C GLU A 172 -15.64 -14.37 12.59
N ALA A 173 -15.06 -15.55 12.31
CA ALA A 173 -15.73 -16.67 11.65
C ALA A 173 -16.26 -17.74 12.64
N ALA A 174 -16.03 -17.54 13.95
CA ALA A 174 -16.46 -18.41 15.05
C ALA A 174 -17.55 -17.72 15.89
#